data_AF-A0A7S2K927-F1
#
_entry.id   AF-A0A7S2K927-F1
#
_cell.length_a   1.000
_cell.length_b   1.000
_cell.length_c   1.000
_cell.angle_alpha   90.00
_cell.angle_beta   90.00
_cell.angle_gamma   90.00
#
_symmetry.space_group_name_H-M   'P 1'
#
loop_
_entity.id
_entity.type
_entity.pdbx_description
1 polymer ?
#
loop_
_entity_poly.entity_id
_entity_poly.type
_entity_poly.pdbx_seq_one_letter_code
_entity_poly.pdbx_strand_id
1 'polypeptide(L)'
;KSDAQQERLLQKIEYVLTHSDNVAAMKGSLSVVDVGGKMEWVQPSSLRELLEIIHQSSSSKIIAGNTEVGIEIKFKHRGESPYATFVNPSSVFELYGITEDDTHTIVGANMDLSSLSEYCHKQKQEERLT
;
A
#
# COMPACT_ATOMS: atom_id res chain seq x y z
N LYS A 1 9.69 -9.63 20.04
CA LYS A 1 10.03 -8.22 19.72
C LYS A 1 9.14 -7.63 18.62
N SER A 2 8.58 -8.44 17.71
CA SER A 2 7.60 -8.01 16.69
C SER A 2 6.29 -7.49 17.29
N ASP A 3 5.78 -8.13 18.34
CA ASP A 3 4.41 -7.88 18.81
C ASP A 3 4.26 -6.46 19.39
N ALA A 4 5.25 -5.98 20.13
CA ALA A 4 5.26 -4.62 20.66
C ALA A 4 5.44 -3.53 19.59
N GLN A 5 6.14 -3.84 18.48
CA GLN A 5 6.24 -2.92 17.33
C GLN A 5 4.93 -2.90 16.54
N GLN A 6 4.31 -4.07 16.35
CA GLN A 6 3.02 -4.22 15.70
C GLN A 6 1.92 -3.51 16.50
N GLU A 7 1.91 -3.65 17.82
CA GLU A 7 0.94 -2.99 18.71
C GLU A 7 1.13 -1.46 18.73
N ARG A 8 2.38 -0.97 18.68
CA ARG A 8 2.66 0.46 18.49
C ARG A 8 2.22 0.99 17.13
N LEU A 9 2.35 0.19 16.07
CA LEU A 9 1.87 0.55 14.74
C LEU A 9 0.34 0.61 14.72
N LEU A 10 -0.34 -0.38 15.31
CA LEU A 10 -1.79 -0.41 15.44
C LEU A 10 -2.30 0.79 16.24
N GLN A 11 -1.66 1.14 17.37
CA GLN A 11 -2.00 2.34 18.14
C GLN A 11 -1.82 3.63 17.33
N LYS A 12 -0.75 3.74 16.53
CA LYS A 12 -0.54 4.90 15.65
C LYS A 12 -1.60 5.00 14.56
N ILE A 13 -2.00 3.87 13.98
CA ILE A 13 -3.06 3.81 12.97
C ILE A 13 -4.39 4.23 13.61
N GLU A 14 -4.76 3.66 14.76
CA GLU A 14 -5.99 3.97 15.47
C GLU A 14 -6.08 5.45 15.90
N TYR A 15 -4.96 6.03 16.35
CA TYR A 15 -4.88 7.46 16.70
C TYR A 15 -5.19 8.37 15.50
N VAL A 16 -4.64 8.05 14.32
CA VAL A 16 -4.86 8.81 13.08
C VAL A 16 -6.32 8.70 12.61
N LEU A 17 -6.95 7.53 12.81
CA LEU A 17 -8.33 7.27 12.42
C LEU A 17 -9.36 7.94 13.35
N THR A 18 -9.07 8.01 14.65
CA THR A 18 -10.01 8.52 15.67
C THR A 18 -10.08 10.05 15.79
N HIS A 19 -9.07 10.76 15.29
CA HIS A 19 -8.97 12.23 15.40
C HIS A 19 -9.20 12.94 14.05
N SER A 20 -9.99 12.35 13.13
CA SER A 20 -10.28 12.91 11.79
C SER A 20 -11.76 13.28 11.64
N ASP A 21 -12.11 14.55 11.87
CA ASP A 21 -13.46 15.11 11.64
C ASP A 21 -13.88 15.21 10.15
N ASN A 22 -13.34 14.37 9.23
CA ASN A 22 -13.41 14.63 7.78
C ASN A 22 -14.05 13.54 6.89
N VAL A 23 -14.74 12.55 7.45
CA VAL A 23 -15.38 11.48 6.64
C VAL A 23 -16.39 12.02 5.61
N ALA A 24 -17.04 13.15 5.89
CA ALA A 24 -17.96 13.80 4.94
C ALA A 24 -17.26 14.69 3.89
N ALA A 25 -16.04 15.16 4.15
CA ALA A 25 -15.30 16.09 3.28
C ALA A 25 -14.51 15.37 2.17
N MET A 26 -14.22 14.08 2.32
CA MET A 26 -13.37 13.32 1.40
C MET A 26 -14.02 12.91 0.08
N LYS A 27 -15.36 12.96 -0.04
CA LYS A 27 -16.05 12.74 -1.33
C LYS A 27 -15.64 13.72 -2.43
N GLY A 28 -14.98 14.83 -2.08
CA GLY A 28 -14.51 15.85 -3.03
C GLY A 28 -13.08 15.68 -3.55
N SER A 29 -12.26 14.78 -2.99
CA SER A 29 -10.82 14.70 -3.31
C SER A 29 -10.34 13.34 -3.84
N LEU A 30 -11.17 12.29 -3.83
CA LEU A 30 -10.82 11.03 -4.46
C LEU A 30 -10.97 11.12 -5.98
N SER A 31 -9.93 10.77 -6.73
CA SER A 31 -10.08 10.43 -8.15
C SER A 31 -10.68 9.03 -8.26
N VAL A 32 -11.99 8.94 -8.15
CA VAL A 32 -12.74 7.69 -8.40
C VAL A 32 -12.92 7.53 -9.89
N VAL A 33 -12.40 6.43 -10.45
CA VAL A 33 -12.71 6.03 -11.82
C VAL A 33 -13.77 4.93 -11.75
N ASP A 34 -15.01 5.26 -12.09
CA ASP A 34 -16.05 4.25 -12.33
C ASP A 34 -15.77 3.61 -13.70
N VAL A 35 -15.33 2.35 -13.67
CA VAL A 35 -14.97 1.59 -14.87
C VAL A 35 -16.18 0.83 -15.46
N GLY A 36 -17.39 1.10 -14.99
CA GLY A 36 -18.61 0.44 -15.44
C GLY A 36 -18.73 -0.98 -14.87
N GLY A 37 -19.17 -1.08 -13.62
CA GLY A 37 -19.40 -2.36 -12.92
C GLY A 37 -19.56 -2.20 -11.41
N LYS A 38 -19.82 -3.30 -10.69
CA LYS A 38 -19.95 -3.36 -9.20
C LYS A 38 -18.63 -3.06 -8.45
N MET A 39 -17.71 -2.34 -9.06
CA MET A 39 -16.31 -2.26 -8.63
C MET A 39 -15.75 -0.85 -8.81
N GLU A 40 -15.08 -0.38 -7.77
CA GLU A 40 -14.52 0.96 -7.70
C GLU A 40 -12.99 0.91 -7.71
N TRP A 41 -12.38 1.85 -8.45
CA TRP A 41 -10.94 2.12 -8.41
C TRP A 41 -10.65 3.44 -7.72
N VAL A 42 -9.85 3.35 -6.66
CA VAL A 42 -9.46 4.48 -5.83
C VAL A 42 -7.94 4.59 -5.78
N GLN A 43 -7.45 5.81 -5.89
CA GLN A 43 -6.03 6.13 -5.74
C GLN A 43 -5.85 7.16 -4.62
N PRO A 44 -5.50 6.74 -3.39
CA PRO A 44 -5.24 7.66 -2.30
C PRO A 44 -4.06 8.57 -2.60
N SER A 45 -4.20 9.83 -2.21
CA SER A 45 -3.20 10.89 -2.33
C SER A 45 -2.26 10.97 -1.12
N SER A 46 -2.56 10.24 -0.03
CA SER A 46 -1.77 10.24 1.19
C SER A 46 -1.84 8.90 1.93
N LEU A 47 -0.87 8.65 2.82
CA LEU A 47 -0.88 7.46 3.67
C LEU A 47 -2.12 7.42 4.57
N ARG A 48 -2.56 8.58 5.07
CA ARG A 48 -3.78 8.67 5.89
C ARG A 48 -5.01 8.19 5.13
N GLU A 49 -5.20 8.70 3.92
CA GLU A 49 -6.34 8.33 3.06
C GLU A 49 -6.31 6.83 2.73
N LEU A 50 -5.13 6.29 2.43
CA LEU A 50 -4.96 4.84 2.23
C LEU A 50 -5.42 4.04 3.47
N LEU A 51 -4.97 4.42 4.66
CA LEU A 51 -5.32 3.75 5.91
C LEU A 51 -6.82 3.86 6.24
N GLU A 52 -7.45 5.00 5.95
CA GLU A 52 -8.88 5.21 6.14
C GLU A 52 -9.70 4.32 5.19
N ILE A 53 -9.32 4.23 3.91
CA ILE A 53 -10.01 3.40 2.91
C ILE A 53 -9.97 1.91 3.32
N ILE A 54 -8.79 1.39 3.68
CA ILE A 54 -8.65 -0.02 4.06
C ILE A 54 -9.37 -0.36 5.37
N HIS A 55 -9.48 0.62 6.28
CA HIS A 55 -10.20 0.43 7.54
C HIS A 55 -11.72 0.41 7.32
N GLN A 56 -12.23 1.28 6.46
CA GLN A 56 -13.67 1.42 6.20
C GLN A 56 -14.23 0.31 5.30
N SER A 57 -13.42 -0.24 4.39
CA SER A 57 -13.87 -1.24 3.42
C SER A 57 -13.22 -2.60 3.68
N SER A 58 -13.98 -3.49 4.32
CA SER A 58 -13.59 -4.90 4.52
C SER A 58 -13.53 -5.71 3.22
N SER A 59 -14.00 -5.16 2.10
CA SER A 59 -13.96 -5.73 0.75
C SER A 59 -13.00 -4.96 -0.17
N SER A 60 -12.07 -4.18 0.40
CA SER A 60 -11.01 -3.52 -0.35
C SER A 60 -9.81 -4.44 -0.56
N LYS A 61 -9.10 -4.25 -1.68
CA LYS A 61 -7.83 -4.91 -1.97
C LYS A 61 -6.84 -3.87 -2.50
N ILE A 62 -5.68 -3.77 -1.85
CA ILE A 62 -4.57 -2.93 -2.34
C ILE A 62 -3.95 -3.61 -3.57
N ILE A 63 -3.77 -2.86 -4.64
CA ILE A 63 -3.05 -3.28 -5.85
C ILE A 63 -1.84 -2.37 -6.05
N ALA A 64 -0.70 -2.76 -5.45
CA ALA A 64 0.61 -2.17 -5.72
C ALA A 64 1.10 -2.51 -7.14
N GLY A 65 0.80 -3.73 -7.59
CA GLY A 65 1.00 -4.22 -8.94
C GLY A 65 0.02 -5.37 -9.21
N ASN A 66 -0.31 -5.62 -10.48
CA ASN A 66 -1.38 -6.56 -10.84
C ASN A 66 -0.91 -8.01 -11.06
N THR A 67 0.33 -8.33 -10.63
CA THR A 67 0.95 -9.65 -10.88
C THR A 67 0.33 -10.77 -10.04
N GLU A 68 -0.17 -10.48 -8.84
CA GLU A 68 -0.86 -11.44 -7.96
C GLU A 68 -2.37 -11.42 -8.18
N VAL A 69 -2.96 -10.22 -8.07
CA VAL A 69 -4.42 -10.04 -8.04
C VAL A 69 -5.09 -10.48 -9.34
N GLY A 70 -4.49 -10.19 -10.50
CA GLY A 70 -5.02 -10.64 -11.79
C GLY A 70 -5.07 -12.16 -11.93
N ILE A 71 -4.07 -12.86 -11.39
CA ILE A 71 -4.02 -14.33 -11.35
C ILE A 71 -5.04 -14.86 -10.35
N GLU A 72 -5.14 -14.25 -9.16
CA GLU A 72 -6.12 -14.61 -8.13
C GLU A 72 -7.55 -14.56 -8.68
N ILE A 73 -7.95 -13.43 -9.27
CA ILE A 73 -9.29 -13.24 -9.83
C ILE A 73 -9.56 -14.25 -10.95
N LYS A 74 -8.63 -14.38 -11.89
CA LYS A 74 -8.81 -15.25 -13.07
C LYS A 74 -8.97 -16.72 -12.67
N PHE A 75 -8.12 -17.22 -11.78
CA PHE A 75 -8.04 -18.67 -11.53
C PHE A 75 -8.71 -19.12 -10.24
N LYS A 76 -8.73 -18.30 -9.18
CA LYS A 76 -9.38 -18.66 -7.91
C LYS A 76 -10.85 -18.26 -7.86
N HIS A 77 -11.17 -17.12 -8.47
CA HIS A 77 -12.54 -16.57 -8.45
C HIS A 77 -13.25 -16.65 -9.82
N ARG A 78 -12.72 -17.46 -10.75
CA ARG A 78 -13.32 -17.73 -12.07
C ARG A 78 -13.58 -16.47 -12.91
N GLY A 79 -12.79 -15.43 -12.73
CA GLY A 79 -12.92 -14.16 -13.44
C GLY A 79 -13.88 -13.16 -12.80
N GLU A 80 -14.56 -13.52 -11.70
CA GLU A 80 -15.38 -12.60 -10.93
C GLU A 80 -14.58 -12.07 -9.73
N SER A 81 -14.56 -10.77 -9.49
CA SER A 81 -13.85 -10.21 -8.35
C SER A 81 -14.68 -10.36 -7.07
N PRO A 82 -14.11 -10.87 -5.96
CA PRO A 82 -14.74 -10.81 -4.65
C PRO A 82 -14.57 -9.44 -3.97
N TYR A 83 -13.78 -8.55 -4.57
CA TYR A 83 -13.46 -7.23 -4.04
C TYR A 83 -14.31 -6.16 -4.71
N ALA A 84 -14.93 -5.31 -3.89
CA ALA A 84 -15.74 -4.17 -4.33
C ALA A 84 -14.88 -2.94 -4.63
N THR A 85 -13.74 -2.79 -3.95
CA THR A 85 -12.86 -1.62 -4.10
C THR A 85 -11.43 -2.08 -4.32
N PHE A 86 -10.78 -1.58 -5.36
CA PHE A 86 -9.33 -1.71 -5.48
C PHE A 86 -8.65 -0.38 -5.22
N VAL A 87 -7.55 -0.47 -4.49
CA VAL A 87 -6.82 0.70 -3.99
C VAL A 87 -5.43 0.69 -4.61
N ASN A 88 -5.11 1.69 -5.43
CA ASN A 88 -3.78 1.87 -6.00
C ASN A 88 -2.96 2.83 -5.11
N PRO A 89 -1.94 2.36 -4.38
CA PRO A 89 -1.18 3.18 -3.45
C PRO A 89 -0.08 4.03 -4.13
N SER A 90 -0.04 4.12 -5.46
CA SER A 90 1.07 4.74 -6.20
C SER A 90 1.37 6.20 -5.88
N SER A 91 0.42 6.96 -5.33
CA SER A 91 0.62 8.35 -4.90
C SER A 91 1.02 8.50 -3.42
N VAL A 92 1.18 7.39 -2.69
CA VAL A 92 1.57 7.40 -1.27
C VAL A 92 3.10 7.30 -1.16
N PHE A 93 3.76 8.45 -1.10
CA PHE A 93 5.23 8.56 -1.14
C PHE A 93 5.93 7.84 0.02
N GLU A 94 5.29 7.73 1.19
CA GLU A 94 5.82 7.03 2.35
C GLU A 94 6.01 5.52 2.12
N LEU A 95 5.36 4.96 1.10
CA LEU A 95 5.52 3.55 0.71
C LEU A 95 6.68 3.33 -0.26
N TYR A 96 7.45 4.37 -0.57
CA TYR A 96 8.62 4.33 -1.43
C TYR A 96 9.89 4.68 -0.64
N GLY A 97 11.03 4.48 -1.31
CA GLY A 97 12.34 4.83 -0.79
C GLY A 97 13.05 3.69 -0.07
N ILE A 98 14.35 3.89 0.11
CA ILE A 98 15.23 3.01 0.86
C ILE A 98 15.92 3.88 1.91
N THR A 99 15.87 3.46 3.16
CA THR A 99 16.59 4.10 4.26
C THR A 99 17.55 3.09 4.87
N GLU A 100 18.81 3.49 5.00
CA GLU A 100 19.84 2.70 5.66
C GLU A 100 19.92 3.11 7.13
N ASP A 101 19.99 2.12 7.99
CA ASP A 101 20.32 2.25 9.41
C ASP A 101 21.54 1.36 9.71
N ASP A 102 22.19 1.57 10.84
CA ASP A 102 23.46 0.92 11.22
C ASP A 102 23.40 -0.62 11.19
N THR A 103 22.19 -1.19 11.30
CA THR A 103 21.96 -2.64 11.40
C THR A 103 21.07 -3.22 10.31
N HIS A 104 20.35 -2.39 9.57
CA HIS A 104 19.34 -2.88 8.62
C HIS A 104 18.95 -1.83 7.58
N THR A 105 18.41 -2.31 6.47
CA THR A 105 17.83 -1.48 5.41
C THR A 105 16.31 -1.56 5.49
N ILE A 106 15.66 -0.40 5.53
CA ILE A 106 14.20 -0.26 5.46
C ILE A 106 13.84 0.04 4.01
N VAL A 107 12.95 -0.78 3.43
CA VAL A 107 12.50 -0.66 2.04
C VAL A 107 11.00 -0.36 2.02
N GLY A 108 10.60 0.66 1.26
CA GLY A 108 9.20 1.00 1.04
C GLY A 108 8.42 -0.14 0.38
N ALA A 109 7.23 -0.43 0.91
CA ALA A 109 6.43 -1.59 0.50
C ALA A 109 5.86 -1.52 -0.93
N ASN A 110 5.81 -0.32 -1.54
CA ASN A 110 5.35 -0.12 -2.92
C ASN A 110 6.50 0.12 -3.90
N MET A 111 7.75 -0.16 -3.49
CA MET A 111 8.91 -0.12 -4.37
C MET A 111 8.85 -1.25 -5.40
N ASP A 112 9.22 -0.95 -6.65
CA ASP A 112 9.33 -1.96 -7.68
C ASP A 112 10.56 -2.87 -7.45
N LEU A 113 10.43 -4.14 -7.84
CA LEU A 113 11.48 -5.14 -7.63
C LEU A 113 12.75 -4.86 -8.44
N SER A 114 12.66 -4.11 -9.54
CA SER A 114 13.83 -3.76 -10.35
C SER A 114 14.72 -2.78 -9.60
N SER A 115 14.14 -1.69 -9.07
CA SER A 115 14.84 -0.70 -8.24
C SER A 115 15.47 -1.34 -7.00
N LEU A 116 14.75 -2.24 -6.32
CA LEU A 116 15.28 -2.98 -5.18
C LEU A 116 16.44 -3.91 -5.58
N SER A 117 16.32 -4.61 -6.71
CA SER A 117 17.37 -5.49 -7.23
C SER A 117 18.66 -4.71 -7.57
N GLU A 118 18.52 -3.55 -8.22
CA GLU A 118 19.63 -2.65 -8.53
C GLU A 118 20.33 -2.17 -7.27
N TYR A 119 19.56 -1.73 -6.26
CA TYR A 119 20.10 -1.35 -4.96
C TYR A 119 20.90 -2.49 -4.30
N CYS A 120 20.34 -3.70 -4.23
CA CYS A 120 21.01 -4.87 -3.65
C CYS A 120 22.31 -5.22 -4.41
N HIS A 121 22.33 -5.10 -5.74
CA HIS A 121 23.54 -5.34 -6.52
C HIS A 121 24.62 -4.30 -6.23
N LYS A 122 24.24 -3.03 -6.09
CA LYS A 122 25.16 -1.94 -5.76
C LYS A 122 25.80 -2.16 -4.38
N GLN A 123 24.98 -2.44 -3.36
CA GLN A 123 25.47 -2.70 -1.99
C GLN A 123 26.50 -3.85 -1.96
N LYS A 124 26.20 -4.96 -2.66
CA LYS A 124 27.11 -6.10 -2.77
C LYS A 124 28.42 -5.81 -3.52
N GLN A 125 28.46 -4.78 -4.36
CA GLN A 125 29.69 -4.35 -5.04
C GLN A 125 30.54 -3.47 -4.11
N GLU A 126 29.91 -2.57 -3.37
CA GLU A 126 30.57 -1.70 -2.41
C GLU A 126 31.23 -2.50 -1.28
N GLU A 127 30.55 -3.50 -0.72
CA GLU A 127 31.11 -4.43 0.28
C GLU A 127 32.35 -5.18 -0.21
N ARG A 128 32.48 -5.43 -1.52
CA ARG A 128 33.63 -6.15 -2.09
C ARG A 128 34.85 -5.26 -2.30
N LEU A 129 34.69 -3.94 -2.21
CA LEU A 129 35.75 -2.96 -2.41
C LEU A 129 36.35 -2.47 -1.08
N THR A 130 35.67 -2.72 0.04
CA THR A 130 36.12 -2.53 1.43
C THR A 130 36.73 -3.79 2.02
#